data_AF-A0A2J6TI95-F1
#
_entry.id   AF-A0A2J6TI95-F1
#
_cell.length_a   1.000
_cell.length_b   1.000
_cell.length_c   1.000
_cell.angle_alpha   90.00
_cell.angle_beta   90.00
_cell.angle_gamma   90.00
#
_symmetry.space_group_name_H-M   'P 1'
#
loop_
_entity.id
_entity.type
_entity.pdbx_description
1 polymer ?
#
loop_
_entity_poly.entity_id
_entity_poly.type
_entity_poly.pdbx_seq_one_letter_code
_entity_poly.pdbx_strand_id
1 'polypeptide(L)'
;MFDDIPSPELVIGIDFGMTCTGVAFCNVPAGEQAPRCINHWPGSGRDVVNKVPTILVYPKNSSTPSSWGFYSEHPNEQNAEGKDCMDWFKIYLDDDKLRGVARDPMNHGLFPTSMQEVEKLYCDFLGFIYHTIENELKGELGNTWEDACIEFIFSVPTTWKPVPTVERFRKIIRRAGFGSHPNHRAEIGMTEAEAAAVHTARRFPTLFKARKFPGSSTGTQI
;
A
#
# COMPACT_ATOMS: atom_id res chain seq x y z
N MET A 1 -22.17 -11.39 22.12
CA MET A 1 -21.97 -12.36 21.04
C MET A 1 -20.84 -11.79 20.21
N PHE A 2 -19.61 -12.18 20.50
CA PHE A 2 -18.49 -11.82 19.64
C PHE A 2 -18.60 -12.79 18.47
N ASP A 3 -18.97 -12.27 17.31
CA ASP A 3 -19.16 -13.10 16.12
C ASP A 3 -17.91 -13.95 15.89
N ASP A 4 -18.10 -15.25 15.63
CA ASP A 4 -17.06 -16.18 15.17
C ASP A 4 -16.56 -15.72 13.80
N ILE A 5 -15.68 -14.71 13.79
CA ILE A 5 -14.99 -14.28 12.59
C ILE A 5 -14.00 -15.41 12.26
N PRO A 6 -14.13 -16.07 11.10
CA PRO A 6 -13.19 -17.10 10.70
C PRO A 6 -11.79 -16.52 10.63
N SER A 7 -10.80 -17.28 11.09
CA SER A 7 -9.39 -16.90 10.99
C SER A 7 -9.00 -16.70 9.52
N PRO A 8 -8.27 -15.64 9.17
CA PRO A 8 -7.85 -15.42 7.80
C PRO A 8 -6.93 -16.56 7.31
N GLU A 9 -7.10 -16.95 6.06
CA GLU A 9 -6.19 -17.85 5.35
C GLU A 9 -4.95 -17.08 4.88
N LEU A 10 -5.15 -15.86 4.38
CA LEU A 10 -4.10 -14.91 4.02
C LEU A 10 -4.26 -13.60 4.79
N VAL A 11 -3.16 -13.12 5.35
CA VAL A 11 -3.02 -11.74 5.83
C VAL A 11 -2.05 -11.01 4.91
N ILE A 12 -2.48 -9.90 4.32
CA ILE A 12 -1.77 -9.18 3.27
C ILE A 12 -1.57 -7.73 3.71
N GLY A 13 -0.32 -7.34 3.96
CA GLY A 13 0.08 -5.97 4.26
C GLY A 13 0.44 -5.20 2.99
N ILE A 14 -0.15 -4.02 2.79
CA ILE A 14 0.13 -3.12 1.68
C ILE A 14 0.73 -1.80 2.20
N ASP A 15 1.97 -1.55 1.79
CA ASP A 15 2.66 -0.27 1.92
C ASP A 15 2.49 0.50 0.62
N PHE A 16 1.40 1.24 0.49
CA PHE A 16 1.12 2.07 -0.68
C PHE A 16 1.99 3.33 -0.60
N GLY A 17 3.28 3.26 -0.91
CA GLY A 17 4.21 4.38 -0.73
C GLY A 17 4.05 5.51 -1.75
N MET A 18 4.75 6.62 -1.53
CA MET A 18 4.71 7.78 -2.43
C MET A 18 5.38 7.50 -3.78
N THR A 19 6.52 6.81 -3.75
CA THR A 19 7.33 6.49 -4.94
C THR A 19 7.19 5.04 -5.35
N CYS A 20 7.17 4.12 -4.38
CA CYS A 20 7.04 2.68 -4.64
C CYS A 20 6.06 2.06 -3.65
N THR A 21 5.32 1.07 -4.12
CA THR A 21 4.36 0.29 -3.36
C THR A 21 4.93 -1.10 -3.09
N GLY A 22 4.84 -1.57 -1.85
CA GLY A 22 5.23 -2.93 -1.47
C GLY A 22 4.04 -3.73 -0.97
N VAL A 23 4.05 -5.03 -1.24
CA VAL A 23 3.06 -5.97 -0.72
C VAL A 23 3.77 -7.12 -0.04
N ALA A 24 3.36 -7.43 1.18
CA ALA A 24 3.81 -8.59 1.93
C ALA A 24 2.62 -9.41 2.43
N PHE A 25 2.79 -10.71 2.61
CA PHE A 25 1.71 -11.60 3.00
C PHE A 25 2.20 -12.75 3.88
N CYS A 26 1.28 -13.32 4.64
CA CYS A 26 1.46 -14.57 5.39
C CYS A 26 0.33 -15.53 5.05
N ASN A 27 0.69 -16.79 4.76
CA ASN A 27 -0.23 -17.92 4.76
C ASN A 27 -0.37 -18.46 6.19
N VAL A 28 -1.53 -18.18 6.81
CA VAL A 28 -1.76 -18.47 8.23
C VAL A 28 -1.90 -19.99 8.46
N PRO A 29 -2.67 -20.76 7.67
CA PRO A 29 -2.72 -22.21 7.78
C PRO A 29 -1.37 -22.91 7.61
N ALA A 30 -0.47 -22.37 6.79
CA ALA A 30 0.88 -22.90 6.61
C ALA A 30 1.80 -22.68 7.83
N GLY A 31 1.36 -21.94 8.85
CA GLY A 31 2.13 -21.68 10.06
C GLY A 31 3.34 -20.77 9.83
N GLU A 32 3.29 -19.90 8.83
CA GLU A 32 4.39 -19.00 8.47
C GLU A 32 4.73 -18.05 9.63
N GLN A 33 6.02 -17.98 9.97
CA GLN A 33 6.53 -17.16 11.08
C GLN A 33 7.01 -15.78 10.64
N ALA A 34 7.17 -15.57 9.33
CA ALA A 34 7.64 -14.32 8.75
C ALA A 34 6.93 -14.05 7.43
N PRO A 35 6.53 -12.79 7.16
CA PRO A 35 5.85 -12.43 5.93
C PRO A 35 6.79 -12.55 4.73
N ARG A 36 6.25 -13.02 3.61
CA ARG A 36 6.90 -13.01 2.29
C ARG A 36 6.48 -11.76 1.52
N CYS A 37 7.34 -11.24 0.66
CA CYS A 37 6.99 -10.13 -0.22
C CYS A 37 6.59 -10.65 -1.60
N ILE A 38 5.62 -10.00 -2.23
CA ILE A 38 5.51 -10.06 -3.69
C ILE A 38 6.75 -9.37 -4.25
N ASN A 39 7.50 -10.09 -5.07
CA ASN A 39 8.79 -9.64 -5.60
C ASN A 39 8.96 -9.84 -7.11
N HIS A 40 7.96 -10.41 -7.77
CA HIS A 40 7.84 -10.45 -9.22
C HIS A 40 6.67 -9.55 -9.60
N TRP A 41 6.94 -8.49 -10.36
CA TRP A 41 5.94 -7.50 -10.70
C TRP A 41 5.73 -7.46 -12.21
N PRO A 42 4.50 -7.20 -12.68
CA PRO A 42 4.27 -6.96 -14.09
C PRO A 42 5.17 -5.82 -14.60
N GLY A 43 5.93 -6.10 -15.66
CA GLY A 43 6.86 -5.16 -16.28
C GLY A 43 8.27 -5.13 -15.69
N SER A 44 8.57 -5.84 -14.60
CA SER A 44 9.95 -5.91 -14.05
C SER A 44 10.88 -6.85 -14.84
N GLY A 45 10.39 -7.50 -15.89
CA GLY A 45 11.17 -8.43 -16.70
C GLY A 45 11.58 -9.67 -15.90
N ARG A 46 12.88 -9.83 -15.62
CA ARG A 46 13.41 -10.93 -14.80
C ARG A 46 13.86 -10.47 -13.41
N ASP A 47 13.66 -9.20 -13.09
CA ASP A 47 14.16 -8.63 -11.84
C ASP A 47 13.27 -9.04 -10.67
N VAL A 48 13.93 -9.37 -9.55
CA VAL A 48 13.29 -9.70 -8.27
C VAL A 48 13.40 -8.48 -7.35
N VAL A 49 12.30 -7.76 -7.21
CA VAL A 49 12.25 -6.46 -6.51
C VAL A 49 11.05 -6.40 -5.58
N ASN A 50 11.27 -6.04 -4.32
CA ASN A 50 10.22 -6.09 -3.29
C ASN A 50 9.16 -4.98 -3.39
N LYS A 51 9.32 -4.04 -4.33
CA LYS A 51 8.38 -2.94 -4.54
C LYS A 51 8.22 -2.63 -6.02
N VAL A 52 7.03 -2.13 -6.36
CA VAL A 52 6.67 -1.62 -7.69
C VAL A 52 6.58 -0.09 -7.68
N PRO A 53 6.99 0.61 -8.74
CA PRO A 53 6.80 2.05 -8.87
C PRO A 53 5.33 2.47 -8.72
N THR A 54 5.09 3.60 -8.05
CA THR A 54 3.74 4.17 -7.82
C THR A 54 3.45 5.24 -8.85
N ILE A 55 3.14 4.77 -10.05
CA ILE A 55 3.05 5.57 -11.27
C ILE A 55 1.96 5.00 -12.17
N LEU A 56 1.27 5.89 -12.86
CA LEU A 56 0.31 5.60 -13.91
C LEU A 56 0.64 6.44 -15.13
N VAL A 57 0.41 5.91 -16.32
CA VAL A 57 0.47 6.69 -17.56
C VAL A 57 -0.87 6.58 -18.27
N TYR A 58 -1.42 7.72 -18.66
CA TYR A 58 -2.65 7.81 -19.44
C TYR A 58 -2.35 8.33 -20.84
N PRO A 59 -2.93 7.74 -21.90
CA PRO A 59 -3.03 8.45 -23.17
C PRO A 59 -3.83 9.74 -22.98
N LYS A 60 -3.44 10.82 -23.65
CA LYS A 60 -4.20 12.08 -23.63
C LYS A 60 -5.64 11.83 -24.07
N ASN A 61 -6.58 12.43 -23.36
CA ASN A 61 -8.02 12.27 -23.54
C ASN A 61 -8.55 10.85 -23.22
N SER A 62 -7.76 9.99 -22.55
CA SER A 62 -8.22 8.70 -22.04
C SER A 62 -8.50 8.77 -20.55
N SER A 63 -9.61 8.17 -20.12
CA SER A 63 -9.87 7.90 -18.71
C SER A 63 -9.29 6.55 -18.25
N THR A 64 -8.58 5.83 -19.10
CA THR A 64 -8.01 4.52 -18.75
C THR A 64 -6.49 4.57 -18.89
N PRO A 65 -5.73 4.12 -17.89
CA PRO A 65 -4.27 4.04 -17.98
C PRO A 65 -3.84 3.11 -19.12
N SER A 66 -2.80 3.48 -19.87
CA SER A 66 -2.12 2.57 -20.79
C SER A 66 -1.11 1.68 -20.08
N SER A 67 -0.53 2.17 -18.99
CA SER A 67 0.45 1.43 -18.19
C SER A 67 0.43 1.88 -16.72
N TRP A 68 1.02 1.05 -15.88
CA TRP A 68 1.24 1.30 -14.45
C TRP A 68 2.56 0.66 -14.03
N GLY A 69 3.09 1.06 -12.87
CA GLY A 69 4.28 0.41 -12.28
C GLY A 69 5.47 0.41 -13.21
N PHE A 70 6.20 -0.72 -13.30
CA PHE A 70 7.38 -0.84 -14.16
C PHE A 70 7.09 -0.62 -15.65
N TYR A 71 5.88 -0.95 -16.13
CA TYR A 71 5.53 -0.66 -17.52
C TYR A 71 5.52 0.85 -17.81
N SER A 72 5.14 1.67 -16.84
CA SER A 72 5.13 3.13 -16.98
C SER A 72 6.51 3.77 -16.95
N GLU A 73 7.55 3.08 -16.48
CA GLU A 73 8.94 3.58 -16.52
C GLU A 73 9.58 3.39 -17.90
N HIS A 74 8.93 2.66 -18.80
CA HIS A 74 9.43 2.50 -20.15
C HIS A 74 9.40 3.86 -20.89
N PRO A 75 10.45 4.27 -21.62
CA PRO A 75 10.48 5.59 -22.28
C PRO A 75 9.31 5.84 -23.23
N ASN A 76 8.82 4.79 -23.90
CA ASN A 76 7.63 4.83 -24.78
C ASN A 76 6.29 4.98 -24.05
N GLU A 77 6.30 4.92 -22.72
CA GLU A 77 5.17 5.26 -21.86
C GLU A 77 5.44 6.61 -21.18
N GLN A 78 6.51 6.69 -20.37
CA GLN A 78 6.77 7.84 -19.50
C GLN A 78 6.98 9.16 -20.24
N ASN A 79 7.71 9.12 -21.35
CA ASN A 79 8.17 10.30 -22.08
C ASN A 79 7.51 10.41 -23.47
N ALA A 80 6.51 9.58 -23.74
CA ALA A 80 5.88 9.56 -25.06
C ALA A 80 4.98 10.79 -25.25
N GLU A 81 5.07 11.38 -26.44
CA GLU A 81 4.14 12.42 -26.84
C GLU A 81 2.70 11.89 -26.81
N GLY A 82 1.78 12.74 -26.34
CA GLY A 82 0.38 12.35 -26.24
C GLY A 82 0.08 11.42 -25.06
N LYS A 83 1.00 11.28 -24.10
CA LYS A 83 0.75 10.61 -22.83
C LYS A 83 1.05 11.51 -21.64
N ASP A 84 0.32 11.24 -20.57
CA ASP A 84 0.29 11.98 -19.32
C ASP A 84 0.78 11.04 -18.21
N CYS A 85 2.00 11.29 -17.72
CA CYS A 85 2.61 10.55 -16.63
C CYS A 85 2.13 11.12 -15.29
N MET A 86 1.54 10.27 -14.47
CA MET A 86 0.98 10.59 -13.15
C MET A 86 1.78 9.86 -12.08
N ASP A 87 2.82 10.51 -11.59
CA ASP A 87 3.59 10.10 -10.41
C ASP A 87 3.27 11.03 -9.22
N TRP A 88 3.68 10.64 -8.01
CA TRP A 88 3.55 11.46 -6.79
C TRP A 88 2.12 11.93 -6.46
N PHE A 89 1.10 11.36 -7.10
CA PHE A 89 -0.29 11.77 -6.97
C PHE A 89 -0.86 11.55 -5.56
N LYS A 90 -0.18 10.75 -4.71
CA LYS A 90 -0.55 10.60 -3.30
C LYS A 90 -0.60 11.91 -2.52
N ILE A 91 0.20 12.90 -2.92
CA ILE A 91 0.27 14.22 -2.25
C ILE A 91 -1.08 14.94 -2.28
N TYR A 92 -1.89 14.69 -3.31
CA TYR A 92 -3.10 15.44 -3.59
C TYR A 92 -4.36 14.91 -2.89
N LEU A 93 -4.26 13.80 -2.14
CA LEU A 93 -5.37 13.35 -1.29
C LEU A 93 -5.60 14.28 -0.08
N ASP A 94 -4.62 15.13 0.21
CA ASP A 94 -4.79 16.26 1.12
C ASP A 94 -5.39 17.46 0.36
N ASP A 95 -6.60 17.86 0.75
CA ASP A 95 -7.34 18.99 0.19
C ASP A 95 -6.53 20.30 0.21
N ASP A 96 -5.71 20.53 1.24
CA ASP A 96 -4.90 21.74 1.35
C ASP A 96 -3.75 21.74 0.32
N LYS A 97 -3.16 20.57 0.07
CA LYS A 97 -2.12 20.38 -0.95
C LYS A 97 -2.69 20.54 -2.36
N LEU A 98 -3.84 19.91 -2.64
CA LEU A 98 -4.52 20.03 -3.92
C LEU A 98 -4.94 21.48 -4.23
N ARG A 99 -5.45 22.21 -3.24
CA ARG A 99 -5.80 23.64 -3.41
C ARG A 99 -4.56 24.51 -3.56
N GLY A 100 -3.49 24.20 -2.84
CA GLY A 100 -2.22 24.93 -2.91
C GLY A 100 -1.63 24.87 -4.30
N VAL A 101 -1.55 23.67 -4.88
CA VAL A 101 -0.98 23.45 -6.22
C VAL A 101 -1.80 24.14 -7.31
N ALA A 102 -3.12 24.15 -7.19
CA ALA A 102 -4.02 24.82 -8.15
C ALA A 102 -3.96 26.35 -8.08
N ARG A 103 -3.45 26.93 -6.99
CA ARG A 103 -3.30 28.38 -6.80
C ARG A 103 -1.91 28.90 -7.16
N ASP A 104 -0.95 28.01 -7.39
CA ASP A 104 0.41 28.38 -7.73
C ASP A 104 0.51 28.69 -9.24
N PRO A 105 0.63 29.98 -9.65
CA PRO A 105 0.71 30.34 -11.06
C PRO A 105 2.01 29.89 -11.72
N MET A 106 3.03 29.50 -10.95
CA MET A 106 4.31 28.99 -11.46
C MET A 106 4.28 27.47 -11.67
N ASN A 107 3.23 26.78 -11.22
CA ASN A 107 3.14 25.35 -11.42
C ASN A 107 2.58 25.02 -12.80
N HIS A 108 3.49 24.68 -13.71
CA HIS A 108 3.18 24.22 -15.07
C HIS A 108 3.22 22.70 -15.21
N GLY A 109 3.42 21.97 -14.10
CA GLY A 109 3.46 20.51 -14.09
C GLY A 109 2.09 19.88 -14.36
N LEU A 110 2.09 18.57 -14.60
CA LEU A 110 0.87 17.79 -14.68
C LEU A 110 0.39 17.46 -13.26
N PHE A 111 -0.84 17.83 -12.92
CA PHE A 111 -1.43 17.52 -11.62
C PHE A 111 -2.94 17.34 -11.73
N PRO A 112 -3.55 16.50 -10.88
CA PRO A 112 -5.00 16.38 -10.82
C PRO A 112 -5.62 17.71 -10.40
N THR A 113 -6.70 18.11 -11.07
CA THR A 113 -7.38 19.40 -10.87
C THR A 113 -8.54 19.31 -9.89
N SER A 114 -8.97 18.09 -9.54
CA SER A 114 -10.09 17.83 -8.64
C SER A 114 -9.83 16.63 -7.75
N MET A 115 -10.51 16.58 -6.60
CA MET A 115 -10.42 15.42 -5.70
C MET A 115 -10.97 14.16 -6.37
N GLN A 116 -11.91 14.29 -7.30
CA GLN A 116 -12.43 13.18 -8.10
C GLN A 116 -11.34 12.56 -8.97
N GLU A 117 -10.48 13.38 -9.59
CA GLU A 117 -9.32 12.89 -10.35
C GLU A 117 -8.30 12.21 -9.43
N VAL A 118 -8.02 12.78 -8.25
CA VAL A 118 -7.15 12.15 -7.25
C VAL A 118 -7.68 10.78 -6.84
N GLU A 119 -8.95 10.70 -6.45
CA GLU A 119 -9.57 9.43 -6.07
C GLU A 119 -9.53 8.41 -7.21
N LYS A 120 -9.64 8.87 -8.45
CA LYS A 120 -9.55 8.00 -9.64
C LYS A 120 -8.14 7.44 -9.84
N LEU A 121 -7.10 8.28 -9.76
CA LEU A 121 -5.70 7.82 -9.84
C LEU A 121 -5.41 6.75 -8.79
N TYR A 122 -5.89 6.99 -7.57
CA TYR A 122 -5.80 6.00 -6.50
C TYR A 122 -6.56 4.71 -6.82
N CYS A 123 -7.82 4.79 -7.25
CA CYS A 123 -8.62 3.60 -7.56
C CYS A 123 -7.99 2.77 -8.68
N ASP A 124 -7.53 3.42 -9.75
CA ASP A 124 -6.93 2.74 -10.90
C ASP A 124 -5.64 2.02 -10.48
N PHE A 125 -4.73 2.72 -9.78
CA PHE A 125 -3.48 2.10 -9.33
C PHE A 125 -3.73 0.94 -8.35
N LEU A 126 -4.59 1.16 -7.35
CA LEU A 126 -4.91 0.13 -6.37
C LEU A 126 -5.66 -1.05 -6.98
N GLY A 127 -6.45 -0.84 -8.03
CA GLY A 127 -7.07 -1.93 -8.79
C GLY A 127 -6.04 -2.82 -9.46
N PHE A 128 -5.00 -2.25 -10.07
CA PHE A 128 -3.88 -3.04 -10.60
C PHE A 128 -3.11 -3.80 -9.51
N ILE A 129 -2.92 -3.19 -8.34
CA ILE A 129 -2.33 -3.87 -7.19
C ILE A 129 -3.21 -5.04 -6.76
N TYR A 130 -4.53 -4.85 -6.60
CA TYR A 130 -5.46 -5.90 -6.22
C TYR A 130 -5.38 -7.10 -7.18
N HIS A 131 -5.45 -6.86 -8.49
CA HIS A 131 -5.36 -7.93 -9.49
C HIS A 131 -4.00 -8.62 -9.52
N THR A 132 -2.92 -7.88 -9.23
CA THR A 132 -1.58 -8.50 -9.11
C THR A 132 -1.54 -9.42 -7.90
N ILE A 133 -2.02 -8.96 -6.75
CA ILE A 133 -2.09 -9.76 -5.52
C ILE A 133 -2.91 -11.04 -5.75
N GLU A 134 -4.11 -10.91 -6.32
CA GLU A 134 -4.96 -12.05 -6.64
C GLU A 134 -4.24 -13.07 -7.53
N ASN A 135 -3.60 -12.60 -8.61
CA ASN A 135 -2.92 -13.50 -9.55
C ASN A 135 -1.71 -14.21 -8.93
N GLU A 136 -0.93 -13.52 -8.12
CA GLU A 136 0.26 -14.07 -7.46
C GLU A 136 -0.13 -15.02 -6.32
N LEU A 137 -1.19 -14.72 -5.57
CA LEU A 137 -1.48 -15.40 -4.30
C LEU A 137 -2.63 -16.41 -4.37
N LYS A 138 -3.43 -16.46 -5.44
CA LYS A 138 -4.49 -17.48 -5.57
C LYS A 138 -3.97 -18.92 -5.49
N GLY A 139 -2.70 -19.15 -5.86
CA GLY A 139 -2.06 -20.47 -5.73
C GLY A 139 -1.66 -20.85 -4.30
N GLU A 140 -1.69 -19.91 -3.36
CA GLU A 140 -1.41 -20.15 -1.93
C GLU A 140 -2.64 -20.70 -1.18
N LEU A 141 -3.82 -20.65 -1.80
CA LEU A 141 -5.10 -20.98 -1.20
C LEU A 141 -5.54 -22.41 -1.52
N GLY A 142 -6.30 -23.02 -0.61
CA GLY A 142 -6.92 -24.33 -0.81
C GLY A 142 -8.27 -24.28 -1.55
N ASN A 143 -8.80 -23.07 -1.77
CA ASN A 143 -10.09 -22.76 -2.40
C ASN A 143 -9.92 -21.61 -3.43
N THR A 144 -11.03 -21.11 -3.96
CA THR A 144 -11.04 -19.96 -4.89
C THR A 144 -10.72 -18.66 -4.15
N TRP A 145 -10.21 -17.66 -4.87
CA TRP A 145 -9.89 -16.35 -4.30
C TRP A 145 -11.10 -15.71 -3.63
N GLU A 146 -12.27 -15.82 -4.25
CA GLU A 146 -13.53 -15.21 -3.84
C GLU A 146 -14.12 -15.83 -2.57
N ASP A 147 -13.92 -17.15 -2.37
CA ASP A 147 -14.42 -17.88 -1.22
C ASP A 147 -13.46 -17.84 -0.03
N ALA A 148 -12.18 -17.54 -0.27
CA ALA A 148 -11.14 -17.49 0.75
C ALA A 148 -11.35 -16.39 1.80
N CYS A 149 -10.91 -16.66 3.04
CA CYS A 149 -10.86 -15.63 4.07
C CYS A 149 -9.56 -14.83 3.97
N ILE A 150 -9.64 -13.56 3.53
CA ILE A 150 -8.46 -12.72 3.27
C ILE A 150 -8.57 -11.41 4.03
N GLU A 151 -7.49 -11.03 4.71
CA GLU A 151 -7.39 -9.76 5.40
C GLU A 151 -6.33 -8.86 4.75
N PHE A 152 -6.76 -7.72 4.21
CA PHE A 152 -5.92 -6.68 3.64
C PHE A 152 -5.70 -5.56 4.65
N ILE A 153 -4.44 -5.29 4.99
CA ILE A 153 -4.05 -4.28 5.96
C ILE A 153 -3.21 -3.21 5.26
N PHE A 154 -3.73 -1.99 5.20
CA PHE A 154 -3.01 -0.85 4.67
C PHE A 154 -2.31 -0.08 5.79
N SER A 155 -1.14 0.45 5.47
CA SER A 155 -0.55 1.56 6.23
C SER A 155 -0.79 2.90 5.55
N VAL A 156 -0.80 3.99 6.32
CA VAL A 156 -1.02 5.36 5.82
C VAL A 156 0.02 6.34 6.35
N PRO A 157 0.30 7.46 5.66
CA PRO A 157 1.22 8.48 6.17
C PRO A 157 0.78 9.02 7.53
N THR A 158 1.74 9.22 8.44
CA THR A 158 1.48 9.78 9.78
C THR A 158 0.88 11.19 9.74
N THR A 159 1.09 11.91 8.64
CA THR A 159 0.58 13.27 8.42
C THR A 159 -0.89 13.31 8.01
N TRP A 160 -1.50 12.18 7.65
CA TRP A 160 -2.90 12.14 7.23
C TRP A 160 -3.85 12.33 8.41
N LYS A 161 -4.75 13.30 8.29
CA LYS A 161 -5.83 13.50 9.26
C LYS A 161 -6.80 12.32 9.20
N PRO A 162 -7.29 11.79 10.34
CA PRO A 162 -8.29 10.72 10.35
C PRO A 162 -9.53 11.05 9.51
N VAL A 163 -9.95 12.33 9.55
CA VAL A 163 -11.00 12.90 8.71
C VAL A 163 -10.46 14.20 8.08
N PRO A 164 -10.68 14.45 6.77
CA PRO A 164 -11.35 13.58 5.81
C PRO A 164 -10.43 12.53 5.15
N THR A 165 -9.12 12.65 5.26
CA THR A 165 -8.15 11.96 4.39
C THR A 165 -8.17 10.44 4.55
N VAL A 166 -8.04 9.92 5.78
CA VAL A 166 -8.04 8.46 6.03
C VAL A 166 -9.40 7.85 5.71
N GLU A 167 -10.51 8.53 6.02
CA GLU A 167 -11.85 8.07 5.65
C GLU A 167 -12.05 8.01 4.13
N ARG A 168 -11.56 9.02 3.40
CA ARG A 168 -11.56 9.03 1.93
C ARG A 168 -10.76 7.86 1.38
N PHE A 169 -9.55 7.63 1.90
CA PHE A 169 -8.73 6.48 1.50
C PHE A 169 -9.44 5.14 1.77
N ARG A 170 -10.13 5.00 2.91
CA ARG A 170 -10.93 3.79 3.21
C ARG A 170 -12.04 3.54 2.18
N LYS A 171 -12.64 4.59 1.62
CA LYS A 171 -13.65 4.48 0.55
C LYS A 171 -13.01 4.08 -0.78
N ILE A 172 -11.83 4.63 -1.08
CA ILE A 172 -11.05 4.31 -2.27
C ILE A 172 -10.63 2.83 -2.29
N ILE A 173 -10.02 2.30 -1.22
CA ILE A 173 -9.55 0.90 -1.20
C ILE A 173 -10.70 -0.07 -1.48
N ARG A 174 -11.91 0.21 -0.94
CA ARG A 174 -13.09 -0.61 -1.23
C ARG A 174 -13.53 -0.54 -2.69
N ARG A 175 -13.53 0.66 -3.27
CA ARG A 175 -13.83 0.87 -4.70
C ARG A 175 -12.82 0.19 -5.62
N ALA A 176 -11.57 0.06 -5.18
CA ALA A 176 -10.50 -0.62 -5.92
C ALA A 176 -10.58 -2.16 -5.84
N GLY A 177 -11.54 -2.72 -5.08
CA GLY A 177 -11.77 -4.17 -4.99
C GLY A 177 -11.41 -4.80 -3.65
N PHE A 178 -10.70 -4.09 -2.77
CA PHE A 178 -10.29 -4.63 -1.47
C PHE A 178 -11.50 -4.79 -0.53
N GLY A 179 -11.77 -6.03 -0.10
CA GLY A 179 -12.95 -6.35 0.70
C GLY A 179 -14.25 -6.42 -0.13
N SER A 180 -14.14 -6.68 -1.43
CA SER A 180 -15.31 -6.80 -2.32
C SER A 180 -16.05 -8.14 -2.19
N HIS A 181 -15.37 -9.18 -1.72
CA HIS A 181 -15.96 -10.50 -1.45
C HIS A 181 -16.42 -10.64 0.01
N PRO A 182 -17.42 -11.49 0.31
CA PRO A 182 -17.99 -11.63 1.66
C PRO A 182 -16.96 -11.95 2.75
N ASN A 183 -15.95 -12.76 2.41
CA ASN A 183 -14.92 -13.22 3.34
C ASN A 183 -13.63 -12.38 3.28
N HIS A 184 -13.62 -11.30 2.49
CA HIS A 184 -12.49 -10.38 2.40
C HIS A 184 -12.71 -9.19 3.31
N ARG A 185 -11.68 -8.82 4.06
CA ARG A 185 -11.68 -7.66 4.95
C ARG A 185 -10.57 -6.71 4.54
N ALA A 186 -10.87 -5.42 4.51
CA ALA A 186 -9.88 -4.39 4.21
C ALA A 186 -9.92 -3.31 5.28
N GLU A 187 -8.77 -3.10 5.92
CA GLU A 187 -8.61 -2.14 6.99
C GLU A 187 -7.35 -1.28 6.85
N ILE A 188 -7.35 -0.18 7.58
CA ILE A 188 -6.19 0.71 7.72
C ILE A 188 -5.70 0.48 9.15
N GLY A 189 -4.58 -0.25 9.28
CA GLY A 189 -4.10 -0.74 10.57
C GLY A 189 -3.23 0.29 11.30
N MET A 190 -2.07 0.61 10.72
CA MET A 190 -1.04 1.45 11.35
C MET A 190 -0.63 2.59 10.43
N THR A 191 0.06 3.60 10.98
CA THR A 191 0.80 4.53 10.13
C THR A 191 2.06 3.86 9.55
N GLU A 192 2.56 4.37 8.43
CA GLU A 192 3.79 3.88 7.76
C GLU A 192 4.99 3.88 8.74
N ALA A 193 5.12 4.92 9.57
CA ALA A 193 6.18 5.03 10.57
C ALA A 193 6.06 3.98 11.70
N GLU A 194 4.84 3.71 12.17
CA GLU A 194 4.61 2.68 13.18
C GLU A 194 4.86 1.28 12.62
N ALA A 195 4.42 1.01 11.38
CA ALA A 195 4.67 -0.26 10.69
C ALA A 195 6.19 -0.51 10.53
N ALA A 196 6.95 0.53 10.16
CA ALA A 196 8.41 0.45 10.09
C ALA A 196 9.03 0.15 11.46
N ALA A 197 8.58 0.82 12.53
CA ALA A 197 9.06 0.57 13.88
C ALA A 197 8.79 -0.88 14.35
N VAL A 198 7.59 -1.41 14.08
CA VAL A 198 7.23 -2.80 14.40
C VAL A 198 8.10 -3.78 13.60
N HIS A 199 8.32 -3.54 12.30
CA HIS A 199 9.19 -4.37 11.48
C HIS A 199 10.62 -4.41 12.05
N THR A 200 11.20 -3.26 12.40
CA THR A 200 12.54 -3.19 13.00
C THR A 200 12.59 -3.91 14.36
N ALA A 201 11.59 -3.70 15.23
CA ALA A 201 11.54 -4.34 16.55
C ALA A 201 11.44 -5.87 16.46
N ARG A 202 10.65 -6.40 15.52
CA ARG A 202 10.53 -7.84 15.28
C ARG A 202 11.78 -8.45 14.64
N ARG A 203 12.44 -7.72 13.74
CA ARG A 203 13.65 -8.19 13.05
C ARG A 203 14.91 -8.13 13.92
N PHE A 204 14.95 -7.22 14.87
CA PHE A 204 16.11 -6.99 15.75
C PHE A 204 15.74 -6.93 17.24
N PRO A 205 15.15 -8.01 17.80
CA PRO A 205 14.65 -8.00 19.18
C PRO A 205 15.74 -7.78 20.23
N THR A 206 17.00 -8.06 19.90
CA THR A 206 18.15 -7.91 20.81
C THR A 206 18.70 -6.49 20.88
N LEU A 207 18.46 -5.66 19.86
CA LEU A 207 18.93 -4.26 19.80
C LEU A 207 18.16 -3.34 20.75
N PHE A 208 16.91 -3.68 21.07
CA PHE A 208 16.05 -2.90 21.97
C PHE A 208 16.01 -3.43 23.42
N LYS A 209 16.97 -4.27 23.83
CA LYS A 209 17.09 -4.63 25.25
C LYS A 209 17.40 -3.38 26.07
N ALA A 210 16.57 -3.10 27.07
CA ALA A 210 16.80 -2.02 28.02
C ALA A 210 18.23 -2.09 28.54
N ARG A 211 19.00 -0.99 28.43
CA ARG A 211 20.26 -0.84 29.15
C ARG A 211 19.94 -0.99 30.62
N LYS A 212 20.37 -2.09 31.25
CA LYS A 212 20.47 -2.14 32.71
C LYS A 212 21.45 -1.04 33.10
N PHE A 213 20.95 0.01 33.76
CA PHE A 213 21.83 0.99 34.37
C PHE A 213 22.68 0.27 35.42
N PRO A 214 24.02 0.36 35.35
CA PRO A 214 24.87 -0.13 36.43
C PRO A 214 24.69 0.82 37.61
N GLY A 215 23.82 0.48 38.56
CA GLY A 215 23.58 1.34 39.72
C GLY A 215 22.56 0.89 40.76
N SER A 216 21.73 -0.14 40.54
CA SER A 216 20.90 -0.69 41.62
C SER A 216 21.64 -1.83 42.32
N SER A 217 22.68 -1.49 43.08
CA SER A 217 23.24 -2.35 44.11
C SER A 217 22.17 -2.53 45.20
N THR A 218 21.38 -3.61 45.11
CA THR A 218 20.74 -4.19 46.28
C THR A 218 21.83 -4.78 47.15
N GLY A 219 22.37 -3.97 48.06
CA GLY A 219 23.15 -4.45 49.18
C GLY A 219 22.19 -5.02 50.22
N THR A 220 22.17 -6.34 50.34
CA THR A 220 21.70 -7.00 51.56
C THR A 220 22.94 -7.35 52.37
N GLN A 221 23.05 -6.78 53.58
CA GLN A 221 23.41 -7.42 54.85
C GLN A 221 23.89 -6.36 55.86
N ILE A 222 23.08 -6.08 56.88
CA ILE A 222 23.27 -6.63 58.24
C ILE A 222 21.90 -6.90 58.84
#